data_AF-A0A842R0K4-F1
#
_entry.id   AF-A0A842R0K4-F1
#
_cell.length_a   1.000
_cell.length_b   1.000
_cell.length_c   1.000
_cell.angle_alpha   90.00
_cell.angle_beta   90.00
_cell.angle_gamma   90.00
#
_symmetry.space_group_name_H-M   'P 1'
#
loop_
_entity.id
_entity.type
_entity.pdbx_description
1 polymer ?
#
loop_
_entity_poly.entity_id
_entity_poly.type
_entity_poly.pdbx_seq_one_letter_code
_entity_poly.pdbx_strand_id
1 'polypeptide(L)'
;MIYPWGKNHRDKAKRAPSLDIPKQVVTRMQVFTLIMVAYVIVDMVLANHFKAYLFNDGILVFLFLYVLPAIAVLAVYLACMLVIFKHKSTGIHGGRERKHASKEMDMFTSFFFPMGVRSLKMPLELRPELAKIHGDLIAGRQEETLPVIEQYISTRAPRKIITCGDVISKNFLKMQELPDIMVVDGKTCRKEYKLDVPGEYQAIDIENPTGSISREAWFAIKNAFFVHRKLLIRIVKGEEDLLVLPLVLLAPVGSIVSYGQPPVTDTNPPIPSGAVMIPVSRNRKKHFFDVLSRFERVR
;
A
#
# COMPACT_ATOMS: atom_id res chain seq x y z
N MET A 1 58.76 23.55 3.98
CA MET A 1 58.05 24.77 3.54
C MET A 1 56.94 24.30 2.60
N ILE A 2 55.74 23.90 3.02
CA ILE A 2 54.67 24.61 3.74
C ILE A 2 54.63 26.09 3.36
N TYR A 3 53.77 26.43 2.40
CA TYR A 3 53.14 27.75 2.33
C TYR A 3 51.62 27.61 2.18
N PRO A 4 50.85 28.54 2.79
CA PRO A 4 49.53 28.28 3.37
C PRO A 4 48.44 29.19 2.77
N TRP A 5 47.28 29.20 3.44
CA TRP A 5 46.08 30.03 3.23
C TRP A 5 45.13 29.51 2.13
N GLY A 6 43.83 29.30 2.36
CA GLY A 6 42.96 29.77 3.43
C GLY A 6 41.64 30.20 2.80
N LYS A 7 40.53 29.69 3.36
CA LYS A 7 39.12 30.07 3.14
C LYS A 7 38.39 29.50 1.90
N ASN A 8 37.73 28.37 2.19
CA ASN A 8 36.35 28.03 1.87
C ASN A 8 35.52 29.11 1.13
N HIS A 9 35.64 29.14 -0.19
CA HIS A 9 34.49 29.28 -1.08
C HIS A 9 34.21 27.91 -1.68
N ARG A 10 33.41 27.10 -0.99
CA ARG A 10 32.75 25.97 -1.64
C ARG A 10 31.28 26.27 -1.76
N ASP A 11 30.97 26.71 -2.96
CA ASP A 11 29.67 26.69 -3.58
C ASP A 11 28.83 25.52 -3.10
N LYS A 12 27.58 25.85 -2.78
CA LYS A 12 26.47 24.91 -2.65
C LYS A 12 26.22 24.27 -4.02
N ALA A 13 27.11 23.39 -4.46
CA ALA A 13 26.79 22.41 -5.48
C ALA A 13 25.73 21.49 -4.87
N LYS A 14 24.48 21.71 -5.26
CA LYS A 14 23.35 20.81 -5.03
C LYS A 14 23.80 19.39 -5.41
N ARG A 15 24.18 18.57 -4.43
CA ARG A 15 24.42 17.15 -4.65
C ARG A 15 23.11 16.58 -5.18
N ALA A 16 23.13 16.09 -6.41
CA ALA A 16 22.06 15.28 -6.94
C ALA A 16 21.76 14.15 -5.92
N PRO A 17 20.49 13.79 -5.69
CA PRO A 17 20.17 12.71 -4.78
C PRO A 17 20.91 11.45 -5.23
N SER A 18 21.79 10.92 -4.37
CA SER A 18 22.45 9.64 -4.62
C SER A 18 21.36 8.60 -4.82
N LEU A 19 21.34 8.01 -6.02
CA LEU A 19 20.51 6.86 -6.32
C LEU A 19 21.10 5.69 -5.53
N ASP A 20 20.73 5.56 -4.24
CA ASP A 20 21.10 4.40 -3.43
C ASP A 20 20.28 3.20 -3.90
N ILE A 21 20.73 2.61 -5.00
CA ILE A 21 20.23 1.33 -5.47
C ILE A 21 20.69 0.28 -4.44
N PRO A 22 19.80 -0.54 -3.88
CA PRO A 22 20.21 -1.61 -2.96
C PRO A 22 21.29 -2.45 -3.65
N LYS A 23 22.47 -2.56 -3.01
CA LYS A 23 23.64 -3.22 -3.60
C LYS A 23 23.29 -4.58 -4.19
N GLN A 24 22.41 -5.34 -3.51
CA GLN A 24 21.93 -6.65 -3.95
C GLN A 24 21.22 -6.65 -5.32
N VAL A 25 20.46 -5.60 -5.66
CA VAL A 25 19.77 -5.48 -6.94
C VAL A 25 20.76 -5.15 -8.05
N VAL A 26 21.72 -4.26 -7.78
CA VAL A 26 22.81 -3.93 -8.71
C VAL A 26 23.64 -5.17 -9.01
N THR A 27 24.02 -5.92 -7.97
CA THR A 27 24.81 -7.15 -8.13
C THR A 27 24.05 -8.20 -8.94
N ARG A 28 22.75 -8.40 -8.68
CA ARG A 28 21.92 -9.34 -9.46
C ARG A 28 21.80 -8.93 -10.92
N MET A 29 21.62 -7.64 -11.21
CA MET A 29 21.60 -7.12 -12.57
C MET A 29 22.94 -7.31 -13.28
N GLN A 30 24.05 -6.98 -12.61
CA GLN A 30 25.39 -7.15 -13.17
C GLN A 30 25.68 -8.61 -13.51
N VAL A 31 25.33 -9.55 -12.62
CA VAL A 31 25.48 -10.99 -12.88
C VAL A 31 24.66 -11.42 -14.08
N PHE A 32 23.39 -10.99 -14.16
CA PHE A 32 22.52 -11.34 -15.28
C PHE A 32 23.06 -10.79 -16.61
N THR A 33 23.50 -9.53 -16.63
CA THR A 33 24.14 -8.92 -17.81
C THR A 33 25.43 -9.66 -18.20
N LEU A 34 26.22 -10.13 -17.24
CA LEU A 34 27.45 -10.88 -17.51
C LEU A 34 27.16 -12.24 -18.16
N ILE A 35 26.15 -12.97 -17.66
CA ILE A 35 25.70 -14.24 -18.24
C ILE A 35 25.23 -14.04 -19.68
N MET A 36 24.48 -12.96 -19.92
CA MET A 36 23.97 -12.60 -21.26
C MET A 36 25.09 -12.29 -22.24
N VAL A 37 26.06 -11.48 -21.83
CA VAL A 37 27.23 -11.16 -22.67
C VAL A 37 28.03 -12.42 -22.98
N ALA A 38 28.23 -13.30 -22.00
CA ALA A 38 28.91 -14.57 -22.21
C ALA A 38 28.17 -15.46 -23.23
N TYR A 39 26.84 -15.56 -23.14
CA TYR A 39 26.02 -16.31 -24.09
C TYR A 39 26.20 -15.79 -25.53
N VAL A 40 26.10 -14.47 -25.74
CA VAL A 40 26.28 -13.85 -27.06
C VAL A 40 27.69 -14.08 -27.61
N ILE A 41 28.73 -14.05 -26.76
CA ILE A 41 30.11 -14.32 -27.17
C ILE A 41 30.27 -15.78 -27.60
N VAL A 42 29.72 -16.73 -26.85
CA VAL A 42 29.77 -18.16 -27.20
C VAL A 42 29.08 -18.41 -28.54
N ASP A 43 27.92 -17.80 -28.75
CA ASP A 43 27.19 -17.88 -30.02
C ASP A 43 27.99 -17.28 -31.19
N MET A 44 28.64 -16.14 -31.00
CA MET A 44 29.51 -15.53 -32.02
C MET A 44 30.71 -16.42 -32.38
N VAL A 45 31.35 -17.05 -31.38
CA VAL A 45 32.48 -17.95 -31.59
C VAL A 45 32.05 -19.21 -32.35
N LEU A 46 30.92 -19.80 -31.96
CA LEU A 46 30.34 -20.96 -32.64
C LEU A 46 29.97 -20.61 -34.09
N ALA A 47 29.28 -19.49 -34.30
CA ALA A 47 28.94 -18.99 -35.63
C ALA A 47 30.17 -18.80 -36.52
N ASN A 48 31.26 -18.27 -35.97
CA ASN A 48 32.51 -18.08 -36.71
C ASN A 48 33.18 -19.43 -37.03
N HIS A 49 33.15 -20.39 -36.11
CA HIS A 49 33.75 -21.71 -36.29
C HIS A 49 33.01 -22.55 -37.35
N PHE A 50 31.67 -22.46 -37.39
CA PHE A 50 30.83 -23.20 -38.34
C PHE A 50 30.47 -22.41 -39.60
N LYS A 51 31.08 -21.23 -39.82
CA LYS A 51 30.74 -20.32 -40.93
C LYS A 51 30.81 -21.00 -42.30
N ALA A 52 31.79 -21.87 -42.52
CA ALA A 52 31.96 -22.60 -43.78
C ALA A 52 30.86 -23.65 -44.05
N TYR A 53 30.25 -24.20 -42.99
CA TYR A 53 29.17 -25.19 -43.09
C TYR A 53 27.79 -24.54 -43.19
N LEU A 54 27.61 -23.38 -42.54
CA LEU A 54 26.33 -22.66 -42.48
C LEU A 54 26.01 -21.88 -43.76
N PHE A 55 27.02 -21.48 -44.54
CA PHE A 55 26.79 -20.61 -45.72
C PHE A 55 26.45 -21.34 -47.02
N ASN A 56 26.64 -22.66 -47.12
CA ASN A 56 26.32 -23.41 -48.35
C ASN A 56 24.83 -23.75 -48.49
N ASP A 57 24.11 -24.04 -47.39
CA ASP A 57 22.66 -24.34 -47.39
C ASP A 57 21.87 -23.71 -46.21
N GLY A 58 22.50 -22.90 -45.36
CA GLY A 58 22.07 -22.74 -43.96
C GLY A 58 21.81 -21.32 -43.45
N ILE A 59 21.43 -20.35 -44.29
CA ILE A 59 20.99 -19.02 -43.79
C ILE A 59 19.80 -19.19 -42.81
N LEU A 60 18.89 -20.10 -43.12
CA LEU A 60 17.74 -20.40 -42.26
C LEU A 60 18.18 -21.02 -40.92
N VAL A 61 19.16 -21.92 -40.97
CA VAL A 61 19.73 -22.59 -39.78
C VAL A 61 20.47 -21.58 -38.90
N PHE A 62 21.22 -20.67 -39.50
CA PHE A 62 21.89 -19.57 -38.79
C PHE A 62 20.89 -18.63 -38.09
N LEU A 63 19.81 -18.24 -38.79
CA LEU A 63 18.74 -17.42 -38.21
C LEU A 63 18.07 -18.12 -37.03
N PHE A 64 17.79 -19.43 -37.15
CA PHE A 64 17.05 -20.18 -36.14
C PHE A 64 17.90 -20.53 -34.92
N LEU A 65 19.18 -20.87 -35.10
CA LEU A 65 20.06 -21.28 -34.00
C LEU A 65 20.67 -20.11 -33.24
N TYR A 66 20.88 -18.95 -33.87
CA TYR A 66 21.63 -17.86 -33.25
C TYR A 66 20.84 -16.56 -33.13
N VAL A 67 20.11 -16.15 -34.18
CA VAL A 67 19.41 -14.85 -34.18
C VAL A 67 18.13 -14.92 -33.34
N LEU A 68 17.33 -15.96 -33.52
CA LEU A 68 16.07 -16.16 -32.79
C LEU A 68 16.28 -16.26 -31.26
N PRO A 69 17.22 -17.08 -30.75
CA PRO A 69 17.52 -17.13 -29.32
C PRO A 69 18.00 -15.79 -28.79
N ALA A 70 18.94 -15.12 -29.46
CA ALA A 70 19.45 -13.82 -29.04
C ALA A 70 18.33 -12.75 -28.92
N ILE A 71 17.40 -12.71 -29.88
CA ILE A 71 16.22 -11.83 -29.82
C ILE A 71 15.31 -12.21 -28.65
N ALA A 72 15.05 -13.51 -28.44
CA ALA A 72 14.20 -13.96 -27.34
C ALA A 72 14.79 -13.54 -25.98
N VAL A 73 16.09 -13.70 -25.78
CA VAL A 73 16.70 -13.31 -24.51
C VAL A 73 16.74 -11.78 -24.33
N LEU A 74 16.95 -11.02 -25.41
CA LEU A 74 16.84 -9.56 -25.38
C LEU A 74 15.42 -9.11 -25.02
N ALA A 75 14.39 -9.76 -25.57
CA ALA A 75 12.99 -9.47 -25.27
C ALA A 75 12.65 -9.74 -23.80
N VAL A 76 13.10 -10.88 -23.24
CA VAL A 76 12.95 -11.20 -21.82
C VAL A 76 13.66 -10.17 -20.94
N TYR A 77 14.88 -9.75 -21.32
CA TYR A 77 15.62 -8.72 -20.61
C TYR A 77 14.88 -7.37 -20.61
N LEU A 78 14.37 -6.94 -21.77
CA LEU A 78 13.57 -5.71 -21.89
C LEU A 78 12.28 -5.78 -21.07
N ALA A 79 11.57 -6.92 -21.09
CA ALA A 79 10.39 -7.14 -20.27
C ALA A 79 10.71 -7.06 -18.76
N CYS A 80 11.78 -7.72 -18.31
CA CYS A 80 12.26 -7.62 -16.93
C CYS A 80 12.63 -6.18 -16.55
N MET A 81 13.32 -5.46 -17.44
CA MET A 81 13.67 -4.06 -17.23
C MET A 81 12.43 -3.17 -17.12
N LEU A 82 11.41 -3.38 -17.96
CA LEU A 82 10.14 -2.65 -17.89
C LEU A 82 9.38 -2.92 -16.59
N VAL A 83 9.33 -4.17 -16.11
CA VAL A 83 8.72 -4.53 -14.81
C VAL A 83 9.43 -3.82 -13.66
N ILE A 84 10.77 -3.83 -13.67
CA ILE A 84 11.59 -3.18 -12.64
C ILE A 84 11.47 -1.66 -12.72
N PHE A 85 11.45 -1.06 -13.92
CA PHE A 85 11.25 0.38 -14.09
C PHE A 85 9.85 0.83 -13.70
N LYS A 86 8.81 0.03 -13.95
CA LYS A 86 7.45 0.28 -13.47
C LYS A 86 7.41 0.29 -11.94
N HIS A 87 8.16 -0.59 -11.28
CA HIS A 87 8.36 -0.60 -9.83
C HIS A 87 9.26 0.55 -9.31
N LYS A 88 10.09 1.17 -10.17
CA LYS A 88 11.01 2.26 -9.79
C LYS A 88 10.41 3.65 -10.03
N SER A 89 9.53 3.81 -11.02
CA SER A 89 8.77 5.05 -11.26
C SER A 89 7.87 5.42 -10.07
N THR A 90 7.29 4.41 -9.41
CA THR A 90 6.56 4.57 -8.14
C THR A 90 7.46 4.99 -6.97
N GLY A 91 8.77 4.69 -7.01
CA GLY A 91 9.74 5.04 -5.98
C GLY A 91 10.28 6.49 -6.05
N ILE A 92 10.54 7.01 -7.25
CA ILE A 92 11.10 8.37 -7.44
C ILE A 92 10.02 9.45 -7.26
N HIS A 93 8.79 9.23 -7.77
CA HIS A 93 7.64 10.06 -7.40
C HIS A 93 7.29 9.92 -5.91
N GLY A 94 7.53 8.74 -5.34
CA GLY A 94 7.31 8.44 -3.93
C GLY A 94 8.09 9.32 -2.96
N GLY A 95 9.29 9.83 -3.29
CA GLY A 95 10.07 10.64 -2.34
C GLY A 95 9.46 12.02 -2.02
N ARG A 96 8.99 12.74 -3.05
CA ARG A 96 8.34 14.05 -2.88
C ARG A 96 6.93 13.89 -2.31
N GLU A 97 6.24 12.84 -2.76
CA GLU A 97 4.88 12.53 -2.33
C GLU A 97 4.83 12.00 -0.89
N ARG A 98 5.80 11.20 -0.45
CA ARG A 98 5.95 10.76 0.95
C ARG A 98 6.18 11.94 1.89
N LYS A 99 7.04 12.90 1.51
CA LYS A 99 7.25 14.13 2.30
C LYS A 99 5.97 14.95 2.43
N HIS A 100 5.21 15.06 1.34
CA HIS A 100 3.92 15.76 1.35
C HIS A 100 2.87 15.03 2.21
N ALA A 101 2.74 13.72 2.06
CA ALA A 101 1.83 12.89 2.85
C ALA A 101 2.16 12.93 4.35
N SER A 102 3.45 12.87 4.71
CA SER A 102 3.90 13.02 6.09
C SER A 102 3.47 14.36 6.67
N LYS A 103 3.71 15.47 5.93
CA LYS A 103 3.33 16.81 6.37
C LYS A 103 1.81 16.96 6.53
N GLU A 104 1.03 16.37 5.63
CA GLU A 104 -0.44 16.36 5.71
C GLU A 104 -0.92 15.58 6.95
N MET A 105 -0.41 14.38 7.19
CA MET A 105 -0.72 13.59 8.39
C MET A 105 -0.35 14.34 9.68
N ASP A 106 0.81 14.98 9.71
CA ASP A 106 1.26 15.80 10.84
C ASP A 106 0.31 16.97 11.10
N MET A 107 -0.11 17.67 10.04
CA MET A 107 -1.10 18.74 10.11
C MET A 107 -2.43 18.26 10.71
N PHE A 108 -3.00 17.15 10.23
CA PHE A 108 -4.22 16.59 10.79
C PHE A 108 -4.03 16.19 12.26
N THR A 109 -2.90 15.57 12.59
CA THR A 109 -2.61 15.13 13.96
C THR A 109 -2.56 16.32 14.92
N SER A 110 -1.86 17.39 14.55
CA SER A 110 -1.76 18.60 15.38
C SER A 110 -3.11 19.32 15.51
N PHE A 111 -3.95 19.29 14.45
CA PHE A 111 -5.28 19.88 14.49
C PHE A 111 -6.23 19.13 15.44
N PHE A 112 -6.30 17.81 15.32
CA PHE A 112 -7.24 16.98 16.07
C PHE A 112 -6.78 16.65 17.49
N PHE A 113 -5.47 16.44 17.68
CA PHE A 113 -4.86 16.11 18.98
C PHE A 113 -3.81 17.14 19.41
N PRO A 114 -4.20 18.40 19.68
CA PRO A 114 -3.31 19.36 20.31
C PRO A 114 -2.93 18.90 21.74
N MET A 115 -2.01 19.63 22.37
CA MET A 115 -1.59 19.34 23.74
C MET A 115 -2.79 19.26 24.70
N GLY A 116 -2.81 18.22 25.53
CA GLY A 116 -3.85 18.00 26.53
C GLY A 116 -5.12 17.30 26.03
N VAL A 117 -5.30 17.03 24.72
CA VAL A 117 -6.45 16.25 24.23
C VAL A 117 -6.14 14.76 24.28
N ARG A 118 -7.05 13.98 24.89
CA ARG A 118 -6.94 12.52 25.08
C ARG A 118 -7.80 11.71 24.11
N SER A 119 -8.96 12.22 23.74
CA SER A 119 -9.85 11.57 22.77
C SER A 119 -10.76 12.57 22.06
N LEU A 120 -11.26 12.16 20.91
CA LEU A 120 -12.34 12.82 20.19
C LEU A 120 -13.61 12.01 20.41
N LYS A 121 -14.66 12.63 20.96
CA LYS A 121 -15.93 11.98 21.22
C LYS A 121 -16.94 12.38 20.14
N MET A 122 -17.64 11.39 19.60
CA MET A 122 -18.70 11.61 18.61
C MET A 122 -19.95 12.19 19.30
N PRO A 123 -20.44 13.37 18.90
CA PRO A 123 -21.74 13.90 19.31
C PRO A 123 -22.87 12.99 18.84
N LEU A 124 -23.94 12.86 19.63
CA LEU A 124 -25.10 12.03 19.29
C LEU A 124 -25.77 12.45 17.98
N GLU A 125 -25.77 13.75 17.68
CA GLU A 125 -26.34 14.34 16.47
C GLU A 125 -25.65 13.89 15.18
N LEU A 126 -24.39 13.46 15.25
CA LEU A 126 -23.64 12.97 14.09
C LEU A 126 -23.93 11.51 13.74
N ARG A 127 -24.59 10.76 14.64
CA ARG A 127 -24.86 9.34 14.41
C ARG A 127 -25.62 9.07 13.10
N PRO A 128 -26.70 9.80 12.75
CA PRO A 128 -27.42 9.55 11.49
C PRO A 128 -26.58 9.85 10.25
N GLU A 129 -25.65 10.81 10.34
CA GLU A 129 -24.74 11.13 9.24
C GLU A 129 -23.70 10.04 9.05
N LEU A 130 -23.10 9.55 10.14
CA LEU A 130 -22.10 8.48 10.14
C LEU A 130 -22.69 7.09 9.84
N ALA A 131 -23.99 6.92 10.05
CA ALA A 131 -24.71 5.70 9.67
C ALA A 131 -24.93 5.58 8.16
N LYS A 132 -24.69 6.65 7.38
CA LYS A 132 -24.75 6.59 5.93
C LYS A 132 -23.57 5.79 5.39
N ILE A 133 -23.75 5.23 4.21
CA ILE A 133 -22.65 4.56 3.51
C ILE A 133 -21.68 5.64 3.00
N HIS A 134 -20.43 5.59 3.47
CA HIS A 134 -19.39 6.56 3.09
C HIS A 134 -18.47 6.05 1.98
N GLY A 135 -18.90 5.03 1.24
CA GLY A 135 -18.13 4.30 0.23
C GLY A 135 -19.01 3.66 -0.83
N ASP A 136 -18.40 2.79 -1.63
CA ASP A 136 -19.10 1.97 -2.61
C ASP A 136 -19.50 0.67 -1.89
N LEU A 137 -20.80 0.43 -1.71
CA LEU A 137 -21.29 -0.78 -1.07
C LEU A 137 -21.29 -1.94 -2.06
N ILE A 138 -20.56 -3.00 -1.73
CA ILE A 138 -20.63 -4.30 -2.38
C ILE A 138 -21.55 -5.16 -1.51
N ALA A 139 -22.83 -5.15 -1.86
CA ALA A 139 -23.90 -5.83 -1.14
C ALA A 139 -23.99 -7.31 -1.54
N GLY A 140 -24.34 -8.17 -0.59
CA GLY A 140 -24.60 -9.59 -0.83
C GLY A 140 -24.02 -10.49 0.25
N ARG A 141 -24.12 -11.80 0.02
CA ARG A 141 -23.47 -12.80 0.89
C ARG A 141 -21.96 -12.81 0.65
N GLN A 142 -21.21 -13.45 1.54
CA GLN A 142 -19.75 -13.52 1.40
C GLN A 142 -19.37 -14.07 0.02
N GLU A 143 -19.97 -15.18 -0.41
CA GLU A 143 -19.66 -15.88 -1.66
C GLU A 143 -19.88 -15.01 -2.91
N GLU A 144 -20.84 -14.08 -2.85
CA GLU A 144 -21.18 -13.17 -3.94
C GLU A 144 -20.30 -11.92 -3.94
N THR A 145 -19.88 -11.46 -2.75
CA THR A 145 -19.12 -10.22 -2.58
C THR A 145 -17.63 -10.39 -2.84
N LEU A 146 -17.03 -11.55 -2.54
CA LEU A 146 -15.59 -11.77 -2.71
C LEU A 146 -15.11 -11.56 -4.16
N PRO A 147 -15.73 -12.16 -5.21
CA PRO A 147 -15.26 -11.96 -6.58
C PRO A 147 -15.35 -10.50 -7.04
N VAL A 148 -16.37 -9.79 -6.56
CA VAL A 148 -16.58 -8.37 -6.88
C VAL A 148 -15.52 -7.50 -6.18
N ILE A 149 -15.15 -7.83 -4.95
CA ILE A 149 -14.06 -7.14 -4.22
C ILE A 149 -12.72 -7.36 -4.92
N GLU A 150 -12.39 -8.59 -5.32
CA GLU A 150 -11.17 -8.90 -6.09
C GLU A 150 -11.13 -8.12 -7.40
N GLN A 151 -12.23 -8.09 -8.16
CA GLN A 151 -12.33 -7.30 -9.37
C GLN A 151 -12.18 -5.80 -9.09
N TYR A 152 -12.77 -5.30 -8.00
CA TYR A 152 -12.70 -3.90 -7.59
C TYR A 152 -11.26 -3.46 -7.29
N ILE A 153 -10.51 -4.30 -6.59
CA ILE A 153 -9.10 -4.07 -6.21
C ILE A 153 -8.21 -4.16 -7.44
N SER A 154 -8.31 -5.24 -8.23
CA SER A 154 -7.49 -5.46 -9.41
C SER A 154 -7.63 -4.34 -10.45
N THR A 155 -8.86 -3.87 -10.68
CA THR A 155 -9.14 -2.78 -11.64
C THR A 155 -8.53 -1.45 -11.18
N ARG A 156 -8.49 -1.17 -9.88
CA ARG A 156 -8.02 0.11 -9.32
C ARG A 156 -6.54 0.12 -8.96
N ALA A 157 -5.94 -1.06 -8.73
CA ALA A 157 -4.56 -1.22 -8.27
C ALA A 157 -4.20 -0.24 -7.12
N PRO A 158 -4.87 -0.35 -5.96
CA PRO A 158 -4.73 0.61 -4.88
C PRO A 158 -3.31 0.66 -4.32
N ARG A 159 -2.88 1.84 -3.86
CA ARG A 159 -1.53 2.02 -3.28
C ARG A 159 -1.35 1.29 -1.96
N LYS A 160 -2.42 1.22 -1.16
CA LYS A 160 -2.53 0.43 0.05
C LYS A 160 -3.95 -0.08 0.22
N ILE A 161 -4.07 -1.26 0.81
CA ILE A 161 -5.34 -1.87 1.21
C ILE A 161 -5.43 -1.82 2.73
N ILE A 162 -6.51 -1.28 3.26
CA ILE A 162 -6.73 -1.15 4.70
C ILE A 162 -8.10 -1.74 5.02
N THR A 163 -8.19 -2.59 6.04
CA THR A 163 -9.45 -3.17 6.50
C THR A 163 -9.75 -2.76 7.95
N CYS A 164 -11.02 -2.52 8.25
CA CYS A 164 -11.52 -2.22 9.58
C CYS A 164 -12.71 -3.12 9.90
N GLY A 165 -12.56 -4.00 10.89
CA GLY A 165 -13.53 -5.00 11.31
C GLY A 165 -13.07 -6.44 11.04
N ASP A 166 -13.54 -7.38 11.86
CA ASP A 166 -13.13 -8.79 11.82
C ASP A 166 -13.53 -9.52 10.54
N VAL A 167 -14.82 -9.40 10.18
CA VAL A 167 -15.42 -10.15 9.06
C VAL A 167 -14.76 -9.74 7.75
N ILE A 168 -14.59 -8.43 7.53
CA ILE A 168 -13.97 -7.93 6.31
C ILE A 168 -12.49 -8.32 6.25
N SER A 169 -11.75 -8.21 7.36
CA SER A 169 -10.35 -8.60 7.41
C SER A 169 -10.19 -10.09 7.10
N LYS A 170 -11.04 -10.97 7.66
CA LYS A 170 -11.03 -12.40 7.37
C LYS A 170 -11.33 -12.70 5.89
N ASN A 171 -12.27 -11.97 5.30
CA ASN A 171 -12.62 -12.12 3.89
C ASN A 171 -11.43 -11.80 2.98
N PHE A 172 -10.71 -10.71 3.25
CA PHE A 172 -9.47 -10.36 2.53
C PHE A 172 -8.40 -11.44 2.67
N LEU A 173 -8.20 -11.99 3.88
CA LEU A 173 -7.26 -13.10 4.09
C LEU A 173 -7.66 -14.37 3.33
N LYS A 174 -8.97 -14.70 3.27
CA LYS A 174 -9.47 -15.85 2.49
C LYS A 174 -9.19 -15.72 0.99
N MET A 175 -9.29 -14.50 0.44
CA MET A 175 -8.99 -14.19 -0.96
C MET A 175 -7.48 -14.14 -1.25
N GLN A 176 -6.63 -14.32 -0.25
CA GLN A 176 -5.17 -14.09 -0.35
C GLN A 176 -4.79 -12.65 -0.73
N GLU A 177 -5.73 -11.71 -0.64
CA GLU A 177 -5.54 -10.27 -0.84
C GLU A 177 -5.18 -9.64 0.49
N LEU A 178 -3.90 -9.71 0.84
CA LEU A 178 -3.42 -9.35 2.18
C LEU A 178 -3.44 -7.82 2.39
N PRO A 179 -4.23 -7.28 3.34
CA PRO A 179 -4.20 -5.86 3.64
C PRO A 179 -2.82 -5.37 4.12
N ASP A 180 -2.53 -4.07 3.95
CA ASP A 180 -1.37 -3.43 4.57
C ASP A 180 -1.60 -3.20 6.07
N ILE A 181 -2.83 -2.83 6.43
CA ILE A 181 -3.24 -2.53 7.80
C ILE A 181 -4.60 -3.19 8.02
N MET A 182 -4.70 -3.99 9.07
CA MET A 182 -5.97 -4.54 9.56
C MET A 182 -6.24 -3.95 10.93
N VAL A 183 -7.44 -3.42 11.14
CA VAL A 183 -7.93 -2.98 12.44
C VAL A 183 -9.09 -3.88 12.83
N VAL A 184 -9.01 -4.53 13.98
CA VAL A 184 -10.01 -5.51 14.44
C VAL A 184 -10.31 -5.32 15.91
N ASP A 185 -11.52 -5.67 16.35
CA ASP A 185 -11.84 -5.65 17.77
C ASP A 185 -11.56 -7.01 18.45
N GLY A 186 -11.29 -6.96 19.75
CA GLY A 186 -11.04 -8.15 20.55
C GLY A 186 -12.31 -8.87 20.99
N LYS A 187 -13.52 -8.37 20.68
CA LYS A 187 -14.78 -8.99 21.12
C LYS A 187 -15.04 -10.26 20.32
N THR A 188 -14.75 -10.24 19.02
CA THR A 188 -14.89 -11.41 18.14
C THR A 188 -13.80 -12.47 18.40
N CYS A 189 -12.66 -12.07 18.99
CA CYS A 189 -11.55 -12.97 19.33
C CYS A 189 -11.78 -13.85 20.58
N ARG A 190 -12.82 -13.63 21.39
CA ARG A 190 -12.99 -14.32 22.69
C ARG A 190 -13.81 -15.62 22.65
N LYS A 191 -14.64 -15.86 21.64
CA LYS A 191 -15.30 -17.16 21.41
C LYS A 191 -15.48 -17.37 19.90
N GLU A 192 -14.83 -18.40 19.37
CA GLU A 192 -14.99 -18.96 18.00
C GLU A 192 -14.43 -18.21 16.77
N TYR A 193 -14.12 -16.91 16.81
CA TYR A 193 -13.57 -16.20 15.64
C TYR A 193 -12.07 -15.86 15.78
N LYS A 194 -11.20 -16.87 15.65
CA LYS A 194 -9.76 -16.62 15.49
C LYS A 194 -9.50 -16.21 14.04
N LEU A 195 -9.06 -14.97 13.84
CA LEU A 195 -8.40 -14.55 12.61
C LEU A 195 -7.06 -15.29 12.51
N ASP A 196 -6.94 -16.16 11.52
CA ASP A 196 -5.65 -16.80 11.19
C ASP A 196 -4.82 -15.80 10.41
N VAL A 197 -4.00 -15.03 11.14
CA VAL A 197 -3.21 -13.94 10.57
C VAL A 197 -1.84 -14.47 10.15
N PRO A 198 -1.42 -14.25 8.89
CA PRO A 198 -0.10 -14.65 8.42
C PRO A 198 1.04 -14.08 9.29
N GLY A 199 2.12 -14.85 9.45
CA GLY A 199 3.28 -14.46 10.29
C GLY A 199 4.04 -13.20 9.84
N GLU A 200 3.71 -12.65 8.68
CA GLU A 200 4.22 -11.37 8.16
C GLU A 200 3.58 -10.14 8.83
N TYR A 201 2.44 -10.29 9.53
CA TYR A 201 1.82 -9.20 10.26
C TYR A 201 2.48 -9.01 11.63
N GLN A 202 2.83 -7.76 11.92
CA GLN A 202 3.14 -7.35 13.28
C GLN A 202 1.84 -6.94 13.99
N ALA A 203 1.55 -7.57 15.14
CA ALA A 203 0.38 -7.22 15.95
C ALA A 203 0.71 -6.17 17.00
N ILE A 204 -0.19 -5.21 17.18
CA ILE A 204 -0.18 -4.24 18.29
C ILE A 204 -1.56 -4.18 18.94
N ASP A 205 -1.59 -3.94 20.24
CA ASP A 205 -2.80 -3.83 21.05
C ASP A 205 -3.00 -2.38 21.49
N ILE A 206 -4.21 -1.86 21.34
CA ILE A 206 -4.57 -0.49 21.74
C ILE A 206 -5.95 -0.43 22.39
N GLU A 207 -6.22 0.63 23.15
CA GLU A 207 -7.54 0.93 23.69
C GLU A 207 -8.23 2.06 22.91
N ASN A 208 -9.50 1.86 22.55
CA ASN A 208 -10.31 2.89 21.91
C ASN A 208 -11.74 2.88 22.46
N PRO A 209 -12.08 3.75 23.43
CA PRO A 209 -13.41 3.73 24.05
C PRO A 209 -14.55 3.90 23.03
N THR A 210 -15.67 3.20 23.27
CA THR A 210 -16.89 3.24 22.45
C THR A 210 -17.31 4.66 22.12
N GLY A 211 -17.66 4.90 20.85
CA GLY A 211 -18.12 6.23 20.38
C GLY A 211 -17.04 7.31 20.42
N SER A 212 -15.75 6.94 20.52
CA SER A 212 -14.63 7.87 20.48
C SER A 212 -13.49 7.41 19.59
N ILE A 213 -12.57 8.33 19.30
CA ILE A 213 -11.27 8.07 18.72
C ILE A 213 -10.23 8.51 19.75
N SER A 214 -9.55 7.56 20.37
CA SER A 214 -8.51 7.82 21.35
C SER A 214 -7.25 8.37 20.68
N ARG A 215 -6.47 9.14 21.44
CA ARG A 215 -5.16 9.60 21.01
C ARG A 215 -4.26 8.41 20.69
N GLU A 216 -4.29 7.37 21.51
CA GLU A 216 -3.54 6.14 21.28
C GLU A 216 -3.87 5.52 19.92
N ALA A 217 -5.16 5.36 19.61
CA ALA A 217 -5.61 4.80 18.33
C ALA A 217 -5.18 5.66 17.14
N TRP A 218 -5.32 6.99 17.25
CA TRP A 218 -4.89 7.91 16.20
C TRP A 218 -3.40 7.78 15.87
N PHE A 219 -2.55 7.78 16.91
CA PHE A 219 -1.10 7.68 16.72
C PHE A 219 -0.66 6.29 16.26
N ALA A 220 -1.33 5.23 16.72
CA ALA A 220 -1.11 3.87 16.23
C ALA A 220 -1.39 3.77 14.72
N ILE A 221 -2.54 4.29 14.27
CA ILE A 221 -2.92 4.33 12.84
C ILE A 221 -1.93 5.19 12.04
N LYS A 222 -1.57 6.37 12.56
CA LYS A 222 -0.57 7.24 11.91
C LYS A 222 0.74 6.49 11.69
N ASN A 223 1.26 5.87 12.74
CA ASN A 223 2.52 5.13 12.69
C ASN A 223 2.44 3.94 11.73
N ALA A 224 1.28 3.27 11.65
CA ALA A 224 1.05 2.16 10.73
C ALA A 224 1.31 2.53 9.26
N PHE A 225 1.04 3.77 8.86
CA PHE A 225 1.31 4.24 7.50
C PHE A 225 2.79 4.55 7.22
N PHE A 226 3.62 4.75 8.25
CA PHE A 226 5.06 4.98 8.10
C PHE A 226 5.88 3.70 8.07
N VAL A 227 5.35 2.62 8.66
CA VAL A 227 6.04 1.32 8.69
C VAL A 227 5.89 0.62 7.32
N HIS A 228 6.97 -0.02 6.85
CA HIS A 228 6.98 -0.77 5.58
C HIS A 228 6.54 -2.24 5.74
N ARG A 229 5.94 -2.59 6.88
CA ARG A 229 5.46 -3.94 7.22
C ARG A 229 3.94 -3.94 7.29
N LYS A 230 3.35 -5.12 7.13
CA LYS A 230 1.93 -5.33 7.36
C LYS A 230 1.64 -5.27 8.87
N LEU A 231 0.58 -4.59 9.24
CA LEU A 231 0.25 -4.34 10.64
C LEU A 231 -1.17 -4.82 10.97
N LEU A 232 -1.30 -5.50 12.11
CA LEU A 232 -2.57 -5.83 12.74
C LEU A 232 -2.72 -4.96 13.99
N ILE A 233 -3.74 -4.11 14.02
CA ILE A 233 -4.11 -3.29 15.16
C ILE A 233 -5.32 -3.95 15.83
N ARG A 234 -5.17 -4.40 17.07
CA ARG A 234 -6.25 -5.03 17.85
C ARG A 234 -6.77 -4.07 18.90
N ILE A 235 -8.07 -3.80 18.87
CA ILE A 235 -8.76 -3.01 19.89
C ILE A 235 -9.10 -3.94 21.04
N VAL A 236 -8.27 -3.94 22.09
CA VAL A 236 -8.45 -4.85 23.24
C VAL A 236 -9.57 -4.41 24.18
N LYS A 237 -9.91 -3.12 24.14
CA LYS A 237 -10.95 -2.49 24.96
C LYS A 237 -11.63 -1.37 24.19
N GLY A 238 -12.94 -1.51 23.98
CA GLY A 238 -13.79 -0.56 23.26
C GLY A 238 -14.18 -1.06 21.87
N GLU A 239 -14.12 -0.20 20.84
CA GLU A 239 -14.65 -0.45 19.48
C GLU A 239 -13.77 0.14 18.38
N GLU A 240 -13.85 -0.41 17.17
CA GLU A 240 -13.12 -0.02 15.98
C GLU A 240 -13.91 0.83 14.98
N ASP A 241 -15.25 0.85 15.05
CA ASP A 241 -16.13 1.43 14.03
C ASP A 241 -15.74 2.87 13.59
N LEU A 242 -15.47 3.74 14.56
CA LEU A 242 -15.09 5.13 14.27
C LEU A 242 -13.66 5.28 13.74
N LEU A 243 -12.82 4.24 13.84
CA LEU A 243 -11.45 4.27 13.35
C LEU A 243 -11.36 4.27 11.83
N VAL A 244 -12.45 3.97 11.12
CA VAL A 244 -12.55 4.22 9.67
C VAL A 244 -12.23 5.69 9.34
N LEU A 245 -12.64 6.64 10.20
CA LEU A 245 -12.41 8.07 9.99
C LEU A 245 -10.90 8.43 9.93
N PRO A 246 -10.08 8.14 10.98
CA PRO A 246 -8.64 8.36 10.90
C PRO A 246 -7.96 7.51 9.84
N LEU A 247 -8.42 6.28 9.56
CA LEU A 247 -7.84 5.46 8.49
C LEU A 247 -7.95 6.14 7.13
N VAL A 248 -9.13 6.69 6.79
CA VAL A 248 -9.35 7.41 5.51
C VAL A 248 -8.55 8.71 5.46
N LEU A 249 -8.53 9.48 6.56
CA LEU A 249 -7.84 10.77 6.61
C LEU A 249 -6.33 10.62 6.46
N LEU A 250 -5.75 9.65 7.16
CA LEU A 250 -4.30 9.45 7.19
C LEU A 250 -3.82 8.64 5.99
N ALA A 251 -4.62 7.73 5.42
CA ALA A 251 -4.20 6.90 4.30
C ALA A 251 -3.66 7.72 3.10
N PRO A 252 -2.65 7.23 2.37
CA PRO A 252 -2.23 7.84 1.11
C PRO A 252 -3.39 7.95 0.11
N VAL A 253 -3.40 9.02 -0.69
CA VAL A 253 -4.35 9.13 -1.81
C VAL A 253 -4.12 7.98 -2.80
N GLY A 254 -5.20 7.36 -3.27
CA GLY A 254 -5.18 6.16 -4.10
C GLY A 254 -5.16 4.84 -3.30
N SER A 255 -5.21 4.89 -1.97
CA SER A 255 -5.47 3.72 -1.13
C SER A 255 -6.96 3.39 -1.09
N ILE A 256 -7.30 2.20 -0.58
CA ILE A 256 -8.67 1.79 -0.29
C ILE A 256 -8.76 1.46 1.20
N VAL A 257 -9.77 2.02 1.87
CA VAL A 257 -10.18 1.60 3.21
C VAL A 257 -11.49 0.84 3.09
N SER A 258 -11.55 -0.39 3.61
CA SER A 258 -12.72 -1.24 3.58
C SER A 258 -13.23 -1.53 4.99
N TYR A 259 -14.54 -1.50 5.16
CA TYR A 259 -15.18 -1.86 6.42
C TYR A 259 -16.46 -2.68 6.16
N GLY A 260 -16.86 -3.47 7.15
CA GLY A 260 -18.11 -4.24 7.08
C GLY A 260 -19.33 -3.34 7.35
N GLN A 261 -20.38 -3.50 6.55
CA GLN A 261 -21.67 -2.85 6.77
C GLN A 261 -22.69 -3.90 7.21
N PRO A 262 -23.21 -3.86 8.46
CA PRO A 262 -24.34 -4.67 8.86
C PRO A 262 -25.61 -4.23 8.12
N PRO A 263 -26.63 -5.10 8.00
CA PRO A 263 -27.87 -4.73 7.33
C PRO A 263 -28.61 -3.68 8.15
N VAL A 264 -29.12 -2.65 7.48
CA VAL A 264 -29.95 -1.61 8.11
C VAL A 264 -31.37 -1.78 7.59
N THR A 265 -32.26 -2.26 8.46
CA THR A 265 -33.66 -2.55 8.14
C THR A 265 -34.58 -1.35 8.31
N ASP A 266 -34.13 -0.33 9.03
CA ASP A 266 -34.97 0.80 9.45
C ASP A 266 -35.08 1.91 8.39
N THR A 267 -34.40 1.74 7.25
CA THR A 267 -34.43 2.65 6.10
C THR A 267 -35.30 2.08 4.99
N ASN A 268 -35.95 2.94 4.18
CA ASN A 268 -36.70 2.52 3.00
C ASN A 268 -36.07 3.13 1.73
N PRO A 269 -35.49 2.31 0.81
CA PRO A 269 -35.35 0.84 0.91
C PRO A 269 -34.33 0.41 1.98
N PRO A 270 -34.42 -0.84 2.48
CA PRO A 270 -33.47 -1.39 3.44
C PRO A 270 -32.08 -1.49 2.81
N ILE A 271 -31.05 -1.19 3.60
CA ILE A 271 -29.66 -1.31 3.16
C ILE A 271 -29.18 -2.74 3.49
N PRO A 272 -28.79 -3.53 2.48
CA PRO A 272 -28.30 -4.88 2.71
C PRO A 272 -26.93 -4.88 3.40
N SER A 273 -26.58 -6.00 4.04
CA SER A 273 -25.23 -6.19 4.56
C SER A 273 -24.22 -6.35 3.42
N GLY A 274 -22.98 -5.97 3.66
CA GLY A 274 -21.92 -6.13 2.67
C GLY A 274 -20.59 -5.53 3.09
N ALA A 275 -19.70 -5.40 2.12
CA ALA A 275 -18.42 -4.72 2.27
C ALA A 275 -18.51 -3.32 1.68
N VAL A 276 -18.13 -2.30 2.44
CA VAL A 276 -18.01 -0.94 1.91
C VAL A 276 -16.57 -0.68 1.53
N MET A 277 -16.36 -0.19 0.32
CA MET A 277 -15.05 0.17 -0.22
C MET A 277 -14.94 1.69 -0.31
N ILE A 278 -13.97 2.29 0.38
CA ILE A 278 -13.72 3.74 0.33
C ILE A 278 -12.42 3.99 -0.44
N PRO A 279 -12.49 4.41 -1.72
CA PRO A 279 -11.33 4.94 -2.44
C PRO A 279 -10.88 6.26 -1.83
N VAL A 280 -9.67 6.29 -1.29
CA VAL A 280 -9.10 7.47 -0.65
C VAL A 280 -8.74 8.49 -1.72
N SER A 281 -9.53 9.56 -1.79
CA SER A 281 -9.30 10.73 -2.64
C SER A 281 -9.17 11.99 -1.80
N ARG A 282 -8.61 13.06 -2.37
CA ARG A 282 -8.55 14.36 -1.68
C ARG A 282 -9.93 14.88 -1.28
N ASN A 283 -10.94 14.65 -2.11
CA ASN A 283 -12.31 15.07 -1.81
C ASN A 283 -12.90 14.27 -0.65
N ARG A 284 -12.70 12.94 -0.62
CA ARG A 284 -13.15 12.11 0.50
C ARG A 284 -12.42 12.49 1.80
N LYS A 285 -11.11 12.73 1.76
CA LYS A 285 -10.37 13.23 2.92
C LYS A 285 -10.95 14.54 3.45
N LYS A 286 -11.28 15.50 2.58
CA LYS A 286 -11.91 16.76 2.98
C LYS A 286 -13.26 16.53 3.66
N HIS A 287 -14.13 15.72 3.07
CA HIS A 287 -15.42 15.37 3.69
C HIS A 287 -15.26 14.75 5.08
N PHE A 288 -14.35 13.78 5.22
CA PHE A 288 -14.08 13.14 6.50
C PHE A 288 -13.44 14.09 7.52
N PHE A 289 -12.65 15.05 7.05
CA PHE A 289 -12.08 16.10 7.90
C PHE A 289 -13.19 16.99 8.45
N ASP A 290 -14.12 17.41 7.60
CA ASP A 290 -15.26 18.25 7.98
C ASP A 290 -16.14 17.53 9.01
N VAL A 291 -16.42 16.24 8.80
CA VAL A 291 -17.17 15.40 9.77
C VAL A 291 -16.43 15.30 11.10
N LEU A 292 -15.13 14.94 11.07
CA LEU A 292 -14.35 14.76 12.29
C LEU A 292 -14.12 16.09 13.03
N SER A 293 -14.13 17.23 12.34
CA SER A 293 -13.98 18.56 12.95
C SER A 293 -15.13 18.93 13.89
N ARG A 294 -16.28 18.27 13.73
CA ARG A 294 -17.47 18.44 14.60
C ARG A 294 -17.41 17.59 15.87
N PHE A 295 -16.36 16.78 16.06
CA PHE A 295 -16.21 15.96 17.27
C PHE A 295 -15.78 16.80 18.47
N GLU A 296 -16.27 16.40 19.65
CA GLU A 296 -15.91 17.03 20.91
C GLU A 296 -14.52 16.57 21.38
N ARG A 297 -13.66 17.52 21.75
CA ARG A 297 -12.33 17.22 22.28
C ARG A 297 -12.41 16.97 23.78
N VAL A 298 -12.07 15.76 24.20
CA VAL A 298 -11.99 15.38 25.61
C VAL A 298 -10.53 15.54 26.06
N ARG A 299 -10.32 16.29 27.16
CA ARG A 299 -9.00 16.57 27.75
C ARG A 299 -8.69 15.66 28.95
#